data_AF-A0A9D1IB48-F1
#
_entry.id   AF-A0A9D1IB48-F1
#
_cell.length_a   1.000
_cell.length_b   1.000
_cell.length_c   1.000
_cell.angle_alpha   90.00
_cell.angle_beta   90.00
_cell.angle_gamma   90.00
#
_symmetry.space_group_name_H-M   'P 1'
#
loop_
_entity.id
_entity.type
_entity.pdbx_description
1 polymer ?
#
loop_
_entity_poly.entity_id
_entity_poly.type
_entity_poly.pdbx_seq_one_letter_code
_entity_poly.pdbx_strand_id
1 'polypeptide(L)'
;KNALIPVLTAVGLRFGGLLAGAALVESVFSIPGVGKYLVDAVGNRDYPVIQSTILLLATMFVVVNTIVDLLYAVVDPRLKYD
;
A
#
# COMPACT_ATOMS: atom_id res chain seq x y z
N LYS A 1 -26.58 -0.19 1.88
CA LYS A 1 -25.85 0.45 3.00
C LYS A 1 -24.36 0.24 2.78
N ASN A 2 -23.63 1.30 2.42
CA ASN A 2 -22.28 1.30 1.84
C ASN A 2 -21.30 0.31 2.49
N ALA A 3 -21.13 -0.85 1.85
CA ALA A 3 -20.08 -1.82 2.16
C ALA A 3 -18.68 -1.36 1.69
N LEU A 4 -18.61 -0.23 0.97
CA LEU A 4 -17.39 0.32 0.37
C LEU A 4 -16.36 0.78 1.42
N ILE A 5 -16.82 1.46 2.48
CA ILE A 5 -15.95 1.96 3.56
C ILE A 5 -15.24 0.80 4.30
N PRO A 6 -15.94 -0.26 4.75
CA PRO A 6 -15.26 -1.37 5.42
C PRO A 6 -14.37 -2.20 4.48
N VAL A 7 -14.71 -2.32 3.18
CA VAL A 7 -13.86 -3.04 2.21
C VAL A 7 -12.54 -2.29 1.97
N LEU A 8 -12.60 -0.98 1.73
CA LEU A 8 -11.40 -0.16 1.54
C LEU A 8 -10.48 -0.19 2.77
N THR A 9 -11.08 -0.07 3.95
CA THR A 9 -10.35 -0.13 5.23
C THR A 9 -9.74 -1.52 5.46
N ALA A 10 -10.46 -2.60 5.13
CA ALA A 10 -9.99 -3.97 5.28
C ALA A 10 -8.86 -4.31 4.30
N VAL A 11 -8.91 -3.80 3.06
CA VAL A 11 -7.82 -3.97 2.08
C VAL A 11 -6.59 -3.21 2.53
N GLY A 12 -6.73 -1.95 2.99
CA GLY A 12 -5.60 -1.18 3.51
C GLY A 12 -4.91 -1.85 4.70
N LEU A 13 -5.70 -2.37 5.66
CA LEU A 13 -5.15 -3.06 6.83
C LEU A 13 -4.43 -4.37 6.44
N ARG A 14 -5.00 -5.15 5.52
CA ARG A 14 -4.37 -6.39 5.00
C ARG A 14 -3.11 -6.09 4.19
N PHE A 15 -3.13 -5.04 3.37
CA PHE A 15 -2.01 -4.63 2.55
C PHE A 15 -0.81 -4.19 3.41
N GLY A 16 -1.05 -3.42 4.48
CA GLY A 16 -0.02 -3.08 5.45
C GLY A 16 0.62 -4.31 6.12
N GLY A 17 -0.20 -5.30 6.50
CA GLY A 17 0.27 -6.57 7.05
C GLY A 17 1.11 -7.38 6.06
N LEU A 18 0.71 -7.41 4.78
CA LEU A 18 1.44 -8.10 3.72
C LEU A 18 2.78 -7.42 3.41
N LEU A 19 2.82 -6.09 3.38
CA LEU A 19 4.07 -5.33 3.20
C LEU A 19 5.05 -5.56 4.36
N ALA A 20 4.55 -5.56 5.60
CA ALA A 20 5.38 -5.84 6.77
C ALA A 20 5.91 -7.29 6.76
N GLY A 21 5.06 -8.25 6.38
CA GLY A 21 5.47 -9.65 6.20
C GLY A 21 6.49 -9.83 5.08
N ALA A 22 6.31 -9.14 3.96
CA ALA A 22 7.25 -9.15 2.84
C ALA A 22 8.62 -8.55 3.24
N ALA A 23 8.64 -7.41 3.93
CA ALA A 23 9.88 -6.81 4.41
C ALA A 23 10.65 -7.73 5.38
N LEU A 24 9.93 -8.46 6.24
CA LEU A 24 10.52 -9.49 7.12
C LEU A 24 11.15 -10.63 6.31
N VAL A 25 10.42 -11.18 5.33
CA VAL A 25 10.94 -12.25 4.46
C VAL A 25 12.14 -11.77 3.65
N GLU A 26 12.08 -10.58 3.07
CA GLU A 26 13.20 -10.00 2.31
C GLU A 26 14.44 -9.81 3.19
N SER A 27 14.27 -9.36 4.43
CA SER A 27 15.37 -9.15 5.39
C SER A 27 15.97 -10.48 5.85
N VAL A 28 15.13 -11.46 6.23
CA VAL A 28 15.58 -12.77 6.75
C VAL A 28 16.27 -13.60 5.67
N PHE A 29 15.72 -13.64 4.45
CA PHE A 29 16.29 -14.39 3.33
C PHE A 29 17.28 -13.57 2.50
N SER A 30 17.60 -12.34 2.91
CA SER A 30 18.48 -11.40 2.19
C SER A 30 18.09 -11.13 0.73
N ILE A 31 16.82 -11.34 0.37
CA ILE A 31 16.31 -11.11 -0.98
C ILE A 31 16.31 -9.60 -1.25
N PRO A 32 16.85 -9.12 -2.39
CA PRO A 32 16.84 -7.71 -2.72
C PRO A 32 15.40 -7.25 -3.01
N GLY A 33 14.87 -6.40 -2.14
CA GLY A 33 13.52 -5.85 -2.24
C GLY A 33 13.36 -4.51 -1.53
N VAL A 34 12.22 -3.86 -1.78
CA VAL A 34 11.93 -2.49 -1.30
C VAL A 34 11.74 -2.46 0.22
N GLY A 35 11.20 -3.53 0.80
CA GLY A 35 11.01 -3.67 2.24
C GLY A 35 12.34 -3.81 2.97
N LYS A 36 13.24 -4.67 2.48
CA LYS A 36 14.61 -4.77 3.01
C LYS A 36 15.38 -3.46 2.87
N TYR A 37 15.27 -2.79 1.72
CA TYR A 37 15.92 -1.49 1.51
C TYR A 37 15.47 -0.43 2.53
N LEU A 38 14.18 -0.40 2.86
CA LEU A 38 13.64 0.48 3.88
C LEU A 38 14.11 0.09 5.30
N VAL A 39 14.17 -1.21 5.62
CA VAL A 39 14.69 -1.71 6.91
C VAL A 39 16.17 -1.35 7.09
N ASP A 40 16.99 -1.54 6.05
CA ASP A 40 18.41 -1.20 6.05
C ASP A 40 18.61 0.33 6.19
N ALA A 41 17.78 1.13 5.52
CA ALA A 41 17.81 2.59 5.63
C ALA A 41 17.42 3.08 7.04
N VAL A 42 16.46 2.42 7.71
CA VAL A 42 16.12 2.67 9.11
C VAL A 42 17.29 2.36 10.03
N GLY A 43 17.99 1.25 9.82
CA GLY A 43 19.20 0.89 10.57
C GLY A 43 20.33 1.91 10.41
N ASN A 44 20.53 2.41 9.19
CA ASN A 44 21.55 3.40 8.86
C ASN A 44 21.12 4.86 9.14
N ARG A 45 19.91 5.08 9.65
CA ARG A 45 19.29 6.41 9.87
C ARG A 45 19.33 7.31 8.62
N ASP A 46 19.20 6.71 7.44
CA ASP A 46 19.16 7.43 6.18
C ASP A 46 17.74 7.96 5.92
N TYR A 47 17.41 9.07 6.59
CA TYR A 47 16.09 9.71 6.50
C TYR A 47 15.65 10.07 5.07
N PRO A 48 16.51 10.59 4.18
CA PRO A 48 16.15 10.82 2.78
C PRO A 48 15.66 9.56 2.05
N VAL A 49 16.34 8.43 2.25
CA VAL A 49 15.97 7.15 1.63
C VAL A 49 14.65 6.62 2.18
N ILE A 50 14.44 6.71 3.49
CA ILE A 50 13.18 6.33 4.13
C ILE A 50 12.03 7.17 3.57
N GLN A 51 12.20 8.49 3.54
CA GLN A 51 11.15 9.41 3.10
C GLN A 51 10.79 9.21 1.62
N SER A 52 11.78 9.07 0.75
CA SER A 52 11.54 8.83 -0.69
C SER A 52 10.85 7.50 -0.95
N THR A 53 11.25 6.44 -0.24
CA THR A 53 10.64 5.11 -0.36
C THR A 53 9.18 5.12 0.12
N ILE A 54 8.91 5.78 1.26
CA ILE A 54 7.55 5.93 1.79
C ILE A 54 6.68 6.77 0.85
N LEU A 55 7.20 7.88 0.33
CA LEU A 55 6.46 8.73 -0.62
C LEU A 55 6.09 7.97 -1.90
N LEU A 56 7.01 7.17 -2.42
CA LEU A 56 6.77 6.34 -3.61
C LEU A 56 5.68 5.30 -3.35
N LEU A 57 5.76 4.58 -2.22
CA LEU A 57 4.74 3.62 -1.80
C LEU A 57 3.37 4.28 -1.60
N ALA A 58 3.33 5.43 -0.93
CA ALA A 58 2.10 6.19 -0.69
C ALA A 58 1.46 6.66 -2.01
N THR A 59 2.28 7.19 -2.93
CA THR A 59 1.80 7.63 -4.26
C THR A 59 1.24 6.46 -5.06
N MET A 60 1.95 5.32 -5.09
CA MET A 60 1.45 4.08 -5.69
C MET A 60 0.11 3.66 -5.09
N PHE A 61 0.00 3.71 -3.76
CA PHE A 61 -1.23 3.34 -3.07
C PHE A 61 -2.40 4.25 -3.45
N VAL A 62 -2.18 5.57 -3.53
CA VAL A 62 -3.19 6.52 -3.99
C VAL A 62 -3.60 6.24 -5.43
N VAL A 63 -2.63 5.98 -6.32
CA VAL A 63 -2.91 5.64 -7.73
C VAL A 63 -3.74 4.37 -7.85
N VAL A 64 -3.36 3.30 -7.14
CA VAL A 64 -4.11 2.04 -7.13
C VAL A 64 -5.53 2.24 -6.60
N ASN A 65 -5.70 2.95 -5.48
CA ASN A 65 -7.04 3.25 -4.97
C ASN A 65 -7.85 4.10 -5.96
N THR A 66 -7.25 5.10 -6.59
CA THR A 66 -7.92 5.92 -7.62
C THR A 66 -8.37 5.07 -8.81
N ILE A 67 -7.55 4.12 -9.24
CA ILE A 67 -7.89 3.17 -10.32
C ILE A 67 -9.05 2.27 -9.88
N VAL A 68 -9.00 1.76 -8.66
CA VAL A 68 -10.06 0.92 -8.09
C VAL A 68 -11.37 1.71 -8.00
N ASP A 69 -11.35 2.94 -7.50
CA ASP A 69 -12.51 3.83 -7.43
C ASP A 69 -13.08 4.12 -8.83
N LEU A 70 -12.22 4.35 -9.82
CA LEU A 70 -12.62 4.56 -11.21
C LEU A 70 -13.24 3.30 -11.83
N LEU A 71 -12.64 2.13 -11.60
CA LEU A 71 -13.19 0.83 -12.02
C LEU A 71 -14.56 0.59 -11.39
N TYR A 72 -14.73 0.88 -10.10
CA TYR A 72 -16.03 0.80 -9.44
C TYR A 72 -17.04 1.78 -10.04
N ALA A 73 -16.64 3.01 -10.36
CA ALA A 73 -17.51 3.99 -11.02
C ALA A 73 -17.99 3.56 -12.42
N VAL A 74 -17.17 2.77 -13.14
CA VAL A 74 -17.51 2.24 -14.48
C VAL A 74 -18.30 0.94 -14.39
N VAL A 75 -17.96 0.04 -13.47
CA VAL A 75 -18.58 -1.29 -13.32
C VAL A 75 -19.94 -1.19 -12.63
N ASP A 76 -20.16 -0.21 -11.75
CA ASP A 76 -21.43 -0.08 -11.03
C ASP A 76 -22.13 1.28 -11.27
N PRO A 77 -22.86 1.44 -12.40
CA PRO A 77 -23.69 2.61 -12.65
C PRO A 77 -24.90 2.72 -11.70
N ARG A 78 -25.12 1.76 -10.77
CA ARG A 78 -26.23 1.80 -9.81
C ARG A 78 -25.92 2.58 -8.53
N LEU A 79 -24.66 2.95 -8.29
CA LEU A 79 -24.28 3.80 -7.15
C LEU A 79 -24.55 5.31 -7.40
N LYS A 80 -25.50 5.65 -8.27
CA LYS A 80 -25.79 7.04 -8.66
C LYS A 80 -27.00 7.68 -7.98
N TYR A 81 -27.87 6.95 -7.27
CA TYR A 81 -28.96 7.58 -6.53
C TYR A 81 -29.36 6.74 -5.32
N ASP A 82 -28.88 7.17 -4.14
CA ASP A 82 -29.68 7.41 -2.94
C ASP A 82 -29.00 8.51 -2.11
#